data_AF-R0L1Z7-F1
#
_entry.id   AF-R0L1Z7-F1
#
_cell.length_a   1.000
_cell.length_b   1.000
_cell.length_c   1.000
_cell.angle_alpha   90.00
_cell.angle_beta   90.00
_cell.angle_gamma   90.00
#
_symmetry.space_group_name_H-M   'P 1'
#
loop_
_entity.id
_entity.type
_entity.pdbx_description
1 polymer ?
#
loop_
_entity_poly.entity_id
_entity_poly.type
_entity_poly.pdbx_seq_one_letter_code
_entity_poly.pdbx_strand_id
1 'polypeptide(L)'
;FSDTGTKPPESGIFGFMINISALLGAITMYIRYLIIKKQNESSHFIRSSCNMFSLCIGLMGCTGMGIVATFQELSVPSVHDIGALVAFGSGVVYITLQSIISYKSCPQWNTYFVCHIRMAISVISCIAFIPSILYSA
;
A
#
# COMPACT_ATOMS: atom_id res chain seq x y z
N PHE A 1 -18.64 -8.20 -9.25
CA PHE A 1 -19.05 -7.06 -10.06
C PHE A 1 -20.12 -6.29 -9.30
N SER A 2 -19.72 -5.29 -8.50
CA SER A 2 -20.69 -4.34 -7.93
C SER A 2 -20.55 -3.06 -8.72
N ASP A 3 -21.51 -2.80 -9.59
CA ASP A 3 -21.61 -1.62 -10.48
C ASP A 3 -21.86 -0.30 -9.71
N THR A 4 -21.62 -0.27 -8.40
CA THR A 4 -21.96 0.85 -7.50
C THR A 4 -21.01 2.05 -7.65
N GLY A 5 -20.11 2.02 -8.64
CA GLY A 5 -19.13 3.09 -8.90
C GLY A 5 -18.99 3.45 -10.38
N THR A 6 -19.84 2.90 -11.27
CA THR A 6 -19.73 3.11 -12.72
C THR A 6 -20.57 4.29 -13.24
N LYS A 7 -21.51 4.83 -12.43
CA LYS A 7 -22.37 5.95 -12.85
C LYS A 7 -22.30 7.15 -11.88
N PRO A 8 -22.31 8.40 -12.38
CA PRO A 8 -22.52 9.57 -11.52
C PRO A 8 -23.89 9.47 -10.82
N PRO A 9 -24.02 9.84 -9.52
CA PRO A 9 -23.05 10.48 -8.63
C PRO A 9 -22.14 9.52 -7.83
N GLU A 10 -22.42 8.22 -7.87
CA GLU A 10 -21.80 7.21 -7.01
C GLU A 10 -20.29 7.07 -7.26
N SER A 11 -19.90 7.17 -8.53
CA SER A 11 -18.49 7.11 -8.97
C SER A 11 -17.63 8.26 -8.39
N GLY A 12 -18.22 9.45 -8.20
CA GLY A 12 -17.55 10.62 -7.61
C GLY A 12 -17.33 10.49 -6.11
N ILE A 13 -18.31 9.93 -5.40
CA ILE A 13 -18.21 9.66 -3.95
C ILE A 13 -17.14 8.59 -3.70
N PHE A 14 -17.11 7.55 -4.53
CA PHE A 14 -16.10 6.49 -4.44
C PHE A 14 -14.68 7.02 -4.69
N GLY A 15 -14.48 7.83 -5.73
CA GLY A 15 -13.19 8.47 -6.00
C GLY A 15 -12.75 9.41 -4.87
N PHE A 16 -13.69 10.14 -4.25
CA PHE A 16 -13.39 10.98 -3.09
C PHE A 16 -12.94 10.15 -1.88
N MET A 17 -13.65 9.06 -1.58
CA MET A 17 -13.28 8.14 -0.50
C MET A 17 -11.90 7.52 -0.70
N ILE A 18 -11.57 7.07 -1.92
CA ILE A 18 -10.25 6.52 -2.22
C ILE A 18 -9.16 7.58 -2.04
N ASN A 19 -9.38 8.83 -2.47
CA ASN A 19 -8.43 9.91 -2.26
C ASN A 19 -8.17 10.19 -0.76
N ILE A 20 -9.23 10.20 0.06
CA ILE A 20 -9.09 10.30 1.53
C ILE A 20 -8.28 9.13 2.07
N SER A 21 -8.61 7.89 1.67
CA SER A 21 -7.88 6.70 2.10
C SER A 21 -6.41 6.73 1.66
N ALA A 22 -6.10 7.25 0.47
CA ALA A 22 -4.74 7.41 -0.02
C ALA A 22 -3.95 8.42 0.83
N LEU A 23 -4.56 9.54 1.21
CA LEU A 23 -3.96 10.53 2.10
C LEU A 23 -3.71 9.96 3.50
N LEU A 24 -4.71 9.32 4.11
CA LEU A 24 -4.57 8.65 5.41
C LEU A 24 -3.51 7.54 5.36
N GLY A 25 -3.43 6.81 4.25
CA GLY A 25 -2.40 5.82 3.99
C GLY A 25 -1.01 6.44 4.00
N ALA A 26 -0.80 7.54 3.25
CA ALA A 26 0.48 8.24 3.20
C ALA A 26 0.91 8.75 4.58
N ILE A 27 -0.01 9.34 5.34
CA ILE A 27 0.23 9.79 6.73
C ILE A 27 0.64 8.60 7.60
N THR A 28 -0.08 7.48 7.51
CA THR A 28 0.22 6.26 8.29
C THR A 28 1.60 5.71 7.96
N MET A 29 1.98 5.68 6.69
CA MET A 29 3.31 5.23 6.25
C MET A 29 4.42 6.15 6.77
N TYR A 30 4.18 7.48 6.76
CA TYR A 30 5.11 8.46 7.31
C TYR A 30 5.28 8.31 8.82
N ILE A 31 4.19 8.13 9.58
CA ILE A 31 4.25 7.88 11.02
C ILE A 31 5.06 6.59 11.31
N ARG A 32 4.83 5.51 10.55
CA ARG A 32 5.62 4.27 10.69
C ARG A 32 7.10 4.50 10.43
N TYR A 33 7.45 5.28 9.41
CA TYR A 33 8.84 5.65 9.14
C TYR A 33 9.50 6.35 10.34
N LEU A 34 8.79 7.29 10.98
CA LEU A 34 9.28 7.99 12.19
C LEU A 34 9.46 7.05 13.38
N ILE A 35 8.50 6.15 13.62
CA ILE A 35 8.58 5.14 14.68
C ILE A 35 9.82 4.26 14.49
N ILE A 36 10.02 3.73 13.28
CA ILE A 36 11.17 2.87 12.97
C ILE A 36 12.48 3.63 13.08
N LYS A 37 12.52 4.89 12.61
CA LYS A 37 13.71 5.73 12.73
C LYS A 37 14.11 5.88 14.21
N LYS A 38 13.15 6.20 15.08
CA LYS A 38 13.38 6.34 16.52
C LYS A 38 13.80 5.03 17.20
N GLN A 39 13.19 3.91 16.82
CA GLN A 39 13.60 2.59 17.31
C GLN A 39 15.02 2.22 16.85
N ASN A 40 15.38 2.60 15.62
CA ASN A 40 16.69 2.31 15.04
C ASN A 40 17.82 3.14 15.69
N GLU A 41 17.55 4.34 16.19
CA GLU A 41 18.51 5.12 16.98
C GLU A 41 18.93 4.40 18.27
N SER A 42 18.02 3.64 18.89
CA SER A 42 18.30 2.91 20.13
C SER A 42 18.95 1.55 19.93
N SER A 43 18.68 0.85 18.81
CA SER A 43 19.03 -0.57 18.66
C SER A 43 19.79 -0.91 17.36
N HIS A 44 19.93 0.05 16.43
CA HIS A 44 20.62 -0.07 15.14
C HIS A 44 20.40 -1.41 14.42
N PHE A 45 19.13 -1.84 14.34
CA PHE A 45 18.75 -3.16 13.83
C PHE A 45 18.48 -3.16 12.31
N ILE A 46 18.29 -1.98 11.70
CA ILE A 46 18.18 -1.82 10.24
C ILE A 46 19.04 -0.68 9.71
N ARG A 47 19.35 -0.75 8.40
CA ARG A 47 19.96 0.36 7.68
C ARG A 47 18.93 1.46 7.45
N SER A 48 19.28 2.71 7.75
CA SER A 48 18.42 3.90 7.52
C SER A 48 17.88 3.98 6.08
N SER A 49 18.70 3.60 5.09
CA SER A 49 18.31 3.53 3.68
C SER A 49 17.13 2.60 3.40
N CYS A 50 16.99 1.49 4.14
CA CYS A 50 15.89 0.54 3.96
C CYS A 50 14.54 1.14 4.43
N ASN A 51 14.56 1.88 5.55
CA ASN A 51 13.38 2.58 6.06
C ASN A 51 12.92 3.68 5.09
N MET A 52 13.86 4.47 4.57
CA MET A 52 13.59 5.51 3.58
C MET A 52 13.07 4.92 2.25
N PHE A 53 13.66 3.81 1.79
CA PHE A 53 13.20 3.11 0.60
C PHE A 53 11.76 2.60 0.77
N SER A 54 11.45 1.99 1.91
CA SER A 54 10.08 1.56 2.24
C SER A 54 9.09 2.73 2.20
N LEU A 55 9.43 3.87 2.81
CA LEU A 55 8.58 5.06 2.72
C LEU A 55 8.34 5.53 1.28
N CYS A 56 9.39 5.57 0.46
CA CYS A 56 9.30 6.03 -0.93
C CYS A 56 8.37 5.12 -1.76
N ILE A 57 8.55 3.80 -1.65
CA ILE A 57 7.69 2.81 -2.29
C ILE A 57 6.23 2.94 -1.80
N GLY A 58 6.03 3.13 -0.50
CA GLY A 58 4.70 3.33 0.07
C GLY A 58 3.99 4.57 -0.48
N LEU A 59 4.71 5.70 -0.56
CA LEU A 59 4.18 6.94 -1.13
C LEU A 59 3.82 6.80 -2.60
N MET A 60 4.65 6.09 -3.39
CA MET A 60 4.30 5.75 -4.77
C MET A 60 2.98 4.98 -4.87
N GLY A 61 2.68 4.11 -3.90
CA GLY A 61 1.40 3.40 -3.84
C GLY A 61 0.21 4.29 -3.54
N CYS A 62 0.37 5.25 -2.63
CA CYS A 62 -0.64 6.26 -2.36
C CYS A 62 -0.89 7.15 -3.59
N THR A 63 0.15 7.48 -4.35
CA THR A 63 0.01 8.19 -5.63
C THR A 63 -0.75 7.34 -6.66
N GLY A 64 -0.44 6.04 -6.77
CA GLY A 64 -1.19 5.10 -7.60
C GLY A 64 -2.69 5.06 -7.24
N MET A 65 -3.02 4.99 -5.95
CA MET A 65 -4.42 5.06 -5.49
C MET A 65 -5.10 6.38 -5.86
N GLY A 66 -4.39 7.51 -5.80
CA GLY A 66 -4.91 8.80 -6.27
C GLY A 66 -5.22 8.79 -7.76
N ILE A 67 -4.35 8.19 -8.59
CA ILE A 67 -4.58 8.04 -10.04
C ILE A 67 -5.82 7.19 -10.31
N VAL A 68 -5.95 6.03 -9.65
CA VAL A 68 -7.12 5.14 -9.75
C VAL A 68 -8.41 5.85 -9.35
N ALA A 69 -8.34 6.74 -8.35
CA ALA A 69 -9.48 7.49 -7.85
C ALA A 69 -9.92 8.64 -8.78
N THR A 70 -8.97 9.28 -9.46
CA THR A 70 -9.22 10.41 -10.37
C THR A 70 -9.57 9.94 -11.79
N PHE A 71 -8.90 8.92 -12.29
CA PHE A 71 -9.12 8.35 -13.61
C PHE A 71 -9.90 7.05 -13.47
N GLN A 72 -11.22 7.16 -13.64
CA GLN A 72 -12.12 6.01 -13.63
C GLN A 72 -11.86 5.12 -14.86
N GLU A 73 -12.01 3.81 -14.67
CA GLU A 73 -11.86 2.79 -15.71
C GLU A 73 -12.65 3.13 -17.00
N LEU A 74 -13.85 3.70 -16.84
CA LEU A 74 -14.74 4.04 -17.95
C LEU A 74 -14.32 5.27 -18.77
N SER A 75 -13.47 6.14 -18.23
CA SER A 75 -13.02 7.34 -18.95
C SER A 75 -11.68 7.13 -19.62
N VAL A 76 -10.70 6.57 -18.91
CA VAL A 76 -9.34 6.36 -19.43
C VAL A 76 -8.76 5.02 -18.91
N PRO A 77 -9.20 3.87 -19.46
CA PRO A 77 -8.87 2.54 -18.92
C PRO A 77 -7.37 2.28 -18.84
N SER A 78 -6.58 2.67 -19.86
CA SER A 78 -5.12 2.50 -19.81
C SER A 78 -4.45 3.24 -18.65
N VAL A 79 -4.93 4.42 -18.28
CA VAL A 79 -4.34 5.19 -17.16
C VAL A 79 -4.79 4.61 -15.82
N HIS A 80 -6.03 4.13 -15.75
CA HIS A 80 -6.56 3.43 -14.59
C HIS A 80 -5.75 2.17 -14.27
N ASP A 81 -5.49 1.33 -15.28
CA ASP A 81 -4.72 0.08 -15.12
C ASP A 81 -3.28 0.33 -14.68
N ILE A 82 -2.64 1.37 -15.24
CA ILE A 82 -1.30 1.79 -14.80
C ILE A 82 -1.34 2.26 -13.34
N GLY A 83 -2.34 3.08 -12.98
CA GLY A 83 -2.53 3.53 -11.61
C GLY A 83 -2.73 2.37 -10.63
N ALA A 84 -3.53 1.37 -11.01
CA ALA A 84 -3.77 0.17 -10.24
C ALA A 84 -2.48 -0.65 -10.09
N LEU A 85 -1.75 -0.88 -11.19
CA LEU A 85 -0.48 -1.60 -11.15
C LEU A 85 0.52 -0.93 -10.21
N VAL A 86 0.63 0.39 -10.25
CA VAL A 86 1.50 1.16 -9.35
C VAL A 86 1.03 1.03 -7.90
N ALA A 87 -0.26 1.20 -7.63
CA ALA A 87 -0.83 1.12 -6.28
C ALA A 87 -0.62 -0.24 -5.63
N PHE A 88 -0.96 -1.32 -6.34
CA PHE A 88 -0.85 -2.68 -5.84
C PHE A 88 0.60 -3.16 -5.82
N GLY A 89 1.36 -2.93 -6.88
CA GLY A 89 2.75 -3.36 -7.00
C GLY A 89 3.62 -2.75 -5.89
N SER A 90 3.53 -1.43 -5.69
CA SER A 90 4.29 -0.79 -4.62
C SER A 90 3.75 -1.15 -3.23
N GLY A 91 2.43 -1.36 -3.08
CA GLY A 91 1.81 -1.82 -1.84
C GLY A 91 2.35 -3.18 -1.38
N VAL A 92 2.46 -4.16 -2.28
CA VAL A 92 3.03 -5.48 -2.00
C VAL A 92 4.49 -5.36 -1.56
N VAL A 93 5.29 -4.56 -2.28
CA VAL A 93 6.70 -4.34 -1.93
C VAL A 93 6.82 -3.65 -0.57
N TYR A 94 5.99 -2.63 -0.29
CA TYR A 94 5.95 -1.94 0.99
C TYR A 94 5.64 -2.89 2.15
N ILE A 95 4.58 -3.70 2.01
CA ILE A 95 4.17 -4.65 3.05
C ILE A 95 5.27 -5.70 3.26
N THR A 96 5.90 -6.19 2.19
CA THR A 96 7.01 -7.14 2.28
C THR A 96 8.21 -6.55 3.03
N LEU A 97 8.65 -5.35 2.65
CA LEU A 97 9.76 -4.64 3.31
C LEU A 97 9.47 -4.39 4.78
N GLN A 98 8.26 -3.91 5.08
CA GLN A 98 7.88 -3.75 6.47
C GLN A 98 7.94 -5.08 7.21
N SER A 99 7.62 -6.23 6.58
CA SER A 99 7.57 -7.55 7.25
C SER A 99 8.95 -7.94 7.71
N ILE A 100 9.93 -7.76 6.82
CA ILE A 100 11.35 -7.93 7.11
C ILE A 100 11.78 -7.02 8.27
N ILE A 101 11.40 -5.73 8.25
CA ILE A 101 11.74 -4.77 9.32
C ILE A 101 11.14 -5.23 10.65
N SER A 102 9.85 -5.60 10.69
CA SER A 102 9.20 -6.10 11.91
C SER A 102 9.83 -7.39 12.45
N TYR A 103 10.25 -8.32 11.59
CA TYR A 103 10.96 -9.53 12.02
C TYR A 103 12.31 -9.18 12.64
N LYS A 104 13.04 -8.21 12.07
CA LYS A 104 14.31 -7.72 12.63
C LYS A 104 14.14 -6.92 13.92
N SER A 105 12.97 -6.31 14.14
CA SER A 105 12.62 -5.64 15.40
C SER A 105 12.19 -6.60 16.52
N CYS A 106 11.93 -7.87 16.22
CA CYS A 106 11.60 -8.88 17.22
C CYS A 106 12.86 -9.37 17.96
N PRO A 107 12.79 -9.66 19.27
CA PRO A 107 11.62 -9.54 20.16
C PRO A 107 11.51 -8.17 20.86
N GLN A 108 12.48 -7.27 20.68
CA GLN A 108 12.65 -6.05 21.48
C GLN A 108 11.51 -5.03 21.33
N TRP A 109 10.93 -4.89 20.11
CA TRP A 109 10.01 -3.79 19.79
C TRP A 109 8.72 -4.18 19.07
N ASN A 110 8.60 -5.45 18.65
CA ASN A 110 7.42 -5.92 17.92
C ASN A 110 7.12 -7.39 18.27
N THR A 111 5.84 -7.75 18.31
CA THR A 111 5.40 -9.13 18.56
C THR A 111 5.31 -9.91 17.25
N TYR A 112 5.77 -11.17 17.26
CA TYR A 112 5.72 -12.08 16.10
C TYR A 112 4.32 -12.17 15.46
N PHE A 113 3.26 -12.03 16.26
CA PHE A 113 1.85 -12.01 15.82
C PHE A 113 1.54 -10.91 14.79
N VAL A 114 2.04 -9.69 15.00
CA VAL A 114 1.85 -8.56 14.08
C VAL A 114 2.59 -8.82 12.76
N CYS A 115 3.70 -9.55 12.82
CA CYS A 115 4.47 -9.95 11.65
C CYS A 115 3.72 -10.98 10.80
N HIS A 116 3.16 -12.01 11.44
CA HIS A 116 2.34 -13.02 10.78
C HIS A 116 1.07 -12.44 10.16
N ILE A 117 0.36 -11.56 10.86
CA ILE A 117 -0.84 -10.90 10.30
C ILE A 117 -0.49 -10.10 9.06
N ARG A 118 0.62 -9.34 9.09
CA ARG A 118 0.98 -8.50 7.96
C ARG A 118 1.50 -9.29 6.76
N MET A 119 2.14 -10.42 7.00
CA MET A 119 2.52 -11.39 5.97
C MET A 119 1.28 -12.06 5.36
N ALA A 120 0.30 -12.46 6.18
CA ALA A 120 -0.97 -13.01 5.71
C ALA A 120 -1.75 -12.00 4.85
N ILE A 121 -1.84 -10.73 5.28
CA ILE A 121 -2.47 -9.67 4.48
C ILE A 121 -1.72 -9.50 3.14
N SER A 122 -0.38 -9.50 3.15
CA SER A 122 0.41 -9.41 1.90
C SER A 122 0.12 -10.56 0.94
N VAL A 123 0.05 -11.78 1.46
CA VAL A 123 -0.20 -12.99 0.67
C VAL A 123 -1.61 -12.97 0.12
N ILE A 124 -2.60 -12.58 0.93
CA ILE A 124 -3.99 -12.41 0.50
C ILE A 124 -4.07 -11.33 -0.59
N SER A 125 -3.36 -10.21 -0.44
CA SER A 125 -3.29 -9.15 -1.46
C SER A 125 -2.65 -9.63 -2.76
N CYS A 126 -1.55 -10.39 -2.70
CA CYS A 126 -0.95 -11.01 -3.89
C CYS A 126 -1.90 -11.99 -4.59
N ILE A 127 -2.55 -12.86 -3.82
CA ILE A 127 -3.51 -13.85 -4.34
C ILE A 127 -4.74 -13.17 -4.92
N ALA A 128 -5.21 -12.06 -4.36
CA ALA A 128 -6.31 -11.29 -4.91
C ALA A 128 -5.93 -10.52 -6.18
N PHE A 129 -4.65 -10.15 -6.34
CA PHE A 129 -4.16 -9.39 -7.50
C PHE A 129 -3.94 -10.27 -8.74
N ILE A 130 -3.52 -11.52 -8.56
CA ILE A 130 -3.26 -12.47 -9.66
C ILE A 130 -4.50 -12.72 -10.55
N PRO A 131 -5.71 -12.98 -10.01
CA PRO A 131 -6.93 -13.10 -10.80
C PRO A 131 -7.31 -11.81 -11.54
N SER A 132 -7.08 -10.64 -10.94
CA SER A 132 -7.41 -9.35 -11.56
C SER A 132 -6.59 -9.10 -12.83
N ILE A 133 -5.32 -9.50 -12.86
CA ILE A 133 -4.46 -9.41 -14.05
C ILE A 133 -4.82 -10.50 -15.09
N LEU A 134 -5.16 -11.70 -14.62
CA LEU A 134 -5.47 -12.84 -15.50
C LEU A 134 -6.83 -12.73 -16.20
N TYR A 135 -7.81 -12.03 -15.62
CA TYR A 135 -9.12 -11.81 -16.22
C TYR A 135 -9.23 -10.50 -17.04
N SER A 136 -8.17 -9.68 -17.08
CA SER A 136 -8.10 -8.46 -17.89
C SER A 136 -7.30 -8.62 -19.19
N ALA A 137 -6.85 -9.84 -19.51
CA ALA A 137 -6.27 -10.24 -20.80
C ALA A 137 -7.25 -11.11 -21.60
#